data_AF-A0A4Y9QDF0-F1
#
_entry.id   AF-A0A4Y9QDF0-F1
#
_cell.length_a   1.000
_cell.length_b   1.000
_cell.length_c   1.000
_cell.angle_alpha   90.00
_cell.angle_beta   90.00
_cell.angle_gamma   90.00
#
_symmetry.space_group_name_H-M   'P 1'
#
loop_
_entity.id
_entity.type
_entity.pdbx_description
1 polymer ?
#
loop_
_entity_poly.entity_id
_entity_poly.type
_entity_poly.pdbx_seq_one_letter_code
_entity_poly.pdbx_strand_id
1 'polypeptide(L)'
;AAAQAEAEAAAARPGQGTAAAVAPAGSYQDYAMSKLGGSGSEFTCLENLWGKESGWNPNAQNPSSTAYGIPQFLDSTWGGTGIAKTSDGYRQIDAGLIYIDTRYGSPCGAWGHSQSTGWY
;
A
#
# COMPACT_ATOMS: atom_id res chain seq x y z
N ALA A 1 -30.26 -7.00 20.50
CA ALA A 1 -29.04 -7.10 21.33
C ALA A 1 -28.64 -8.58 21.39
N ALA A 2 -27.67 -9.00 20.56
CA ALA A 2 -27.07 -10.34 20.59
C ALA A 2 -25.89 -10.45 19.58
N ALA A 3 -24.90 -9.54 19.65
CA ALA A 3 -23.71 -9.59 18.78
C ALA A 3 -22.42 -9.23 19.54
N GLN A 4 -22.40 -9.51 20.84
CA GLN A 4 -21.22 -9.34 21.70
C GLN A 4 -20.95 -10.69 22.34
N ALA A 5 -20.30 -11.60 21.61
CA ALA A 5 -19.96 -12.92 22.14
C ALA A 5 -18.65 -13.55 21.60
N GLU A 6 -17.81 -12.82 20.86
CA GLU A 6 -16.50 -13.35 20.41
C GLU A 6 -15.36 -12.38 20.70
N ALA A 7 -15.50 -11.63 21.79
CA ALA A 7 -14.38 -11.06 22.51
C ALA A 7 -13.97 -12.07 23.59
N GLU A 8 -12.68 -12.47 23.60
CA GLU A 8 -12.00 -13.39 24.54
C GLU A 8 -11.71 -14.80 24.02
N ALA A 9 -10.69 -14.93 23.17
CA ALA A 9 -9.75 -16.06 23.24
C ALA A 9 -8.49 -15.76 22.41
N ALA A 10 -7.46 -15.16 23.02
CA ALA A 10 -6.04 -15.46 22.76
C ALA A 10 -5.14 -14.44 23.50
N ALA A 11 -5.03 -14.58 24.81
CA ALA A 11 -3.88 -14.05 25.54
C ALA A 11 -2.83 -15.16 25.73
N ALA A 12 -1.56 -14.79 25.51
CA ALA A 12 -0.31 -15.39 25.99
C ALA A 12 0.49 -16.32 25.05
N ARG A 13 1.42 -15.72 24.28
CA ARG A 13 2.87 -16.07 24.27
C ARG A 13 3.71 -14.83 23.86
N PRO A 14 4.84 -14.51 24.54
CA PRO A 14 5.71 -13.40 24.14
C PRO A 14 6.80 -13.86 23.18
N GLY A 15 7.06 -13.04 22.15
CA GLY A 15 8.27 -13.12 21.32
C GLY A 15 8.09 -13.82 19.99
N GLN A 16 7.62 -13.08 18.98
CA GLN A 16 8.03 -13.15 17.57
C GLN A 16 7.20 -12.11 16.82
N GLY A 17 7.86 -11.23 16.07
CA GLY A 17 7.25 -10.03 15.47
C GLY A 17 5.92 -10.35 14.81
N THR A 18 4.88 -9.62 15.22
CA THR A 18 3.55 -9.70 14.60
C THR A 18 3.71 -9.33 13.13
N ALA A 19 3.82 -10.34 12.27
CA ALA A 19 3.47 -10.19 10.87
C ALA A 19 2.04 -9.65 10.88
N ALA A 20 1.89 -8.38 10.49
CA ALA A 20 0.58 -7.79 10.28
C ALA A 20 -0.20 -8.77 9.40
N ALA A 21 -1.30 -9.30 9.92
CA ALA A 21 -2.20 -10.14 9.13
C ALA A 21 -2.44 -9.41 7.80
N VAL A 22 -2.24 -10.10 6.69
CA VAL A 22 -2.46 -9.53 5.36
C VAL A 22 -3.93 -9.12 5.31
N ALA A 23 -4.22 -7.84 5.53
CA ALA A 23 -5.60 -7.37 5.44
C ALA A 23 -6.09 -7.68 4.02
N PRO A 24 -7.35 -8.12 3.86
CA PRO A 24 -7.87 -8.43 2.54
C PRO A 24 -7.70 -7.19 1.66
N ALA A 25 -7.22 -7.39 0.43
CA ALA A 25 -6.89 -6.30 -0.51
C ALA A 25 -8.04 -5.28 -0.65
N GLY A 26 -9.30 -5.72 -0.54
CA GLY A 26 -10.47 -4.85 -0.50
C GLY A 26 -10.38 -3.73 0.55
N SER A 27 -9.87 -4.00 1.76
CA SER A 27 -9.73 -2.95 2.80
C SER A 27 -8.68 -1.87 2.46
N TYR A 28 -7.61 -2.24 1.76
CA TYR A 28 -6.57 -1.30 1.32
C TYR A 28 -6.99 -0.53 0.07
N GLN A 29 -7.63 -1.22 -0.86
CA GLN A 29 -8.21 -0.63 -2.06
C GLN A 29 -9.31 0.38 -1.72
N ASP A 30 -10.22 0.04 -0.80
CA ASP A 30 -11.26 0.94 -0.31
C ASP A 30 -10.66 2.18 0.38
N TYR A 31 -9.61 1.99 1.18
CA TYR A 31 -8.90 3.11 1.79
C TYR A 31 -8.27 4.01 0.72
N ALA A 32 -7.55 3.45 -0.24
CA ALA A 32 -6.96 4.23 -1.34
C ALA A 32 -8.02 4.98 -2.16
N MET A 33 -9.15 4.34 -2.48
CA MET A 33 -10.29 4.99 -3.14
C MET A 33 -10.81 6.18 -2.32
N SER A 34 -10.95 6.03 -1.01
CA SER A 34 -11.35 7.12 -0.11
C SER A 34 -10.36 8.28 -0.13
N LYS A 35 -9.04 7.99 -0.14
CA LYS A 35 -7.98 9.02 -0.23
C LYS A 35 -8.01 9.78 -1.55
N LEU A 36 -8.49 9.17 -2.62
CA LEU A 36 -8.68 9.79 -3.93
C LEU A 36 -10.02 10.54 -4.06
N GLY A 37 -10.76 10.71 -2.96
CA GLY A 37 -12.05 11.40 -2.97
C GLY A 37 -13.15 10.64 -3.72
N GLY A 38 -13.00 9.32 -3.91
CA GLY A 38 -13.95 8.49 -4.66
C GLY A 38 -13.81 8.59 -6.19
N SER A 39 -12.68 9.12 -6.68
CA SER A 39 -12.41 9.16 -8.13
C SER A 39 -12.13 7.75 -8.68
N GLY A 40 -13.15 7.15 -9.30
CA GLY A 40 -13.05 5.80 -9.86
C GLY A 40 -11.98 5.66 -10.95
N SER A 41 -11.78 6.69 -11.79
CA SER A 41 -10.77 6.65 -12.85
C SER A 41 -9.35 6.66 -12.30
N GLU A 42 -9.07 7.55 -11.33
CA GLU A 42 -7.76 7.60 -10.66
C GLU A 42 -7.50 6.31 -9.90
N PHE A 43 -8.53 5.77 -9.23
CA PHE A 43 -8.40 4.51 -8.54
C PHE A 43 -8.12 3.35 -9.50
N THR A 44 -8.80 3.24 -10.65
CA THR A 44 -8.49 2.19 -11.63
C THR A 44 -7.04 2.26 -12.11
N CYS A 45 -6.50 3.46 -12.33
CA CYS A 45 -5.08 3.63 -12.65
C CYS A 45 -4.17 3.15 -11.51
N LEU A 46 -4.48 3.54 -10.27
CA LEU A 46 -3.74 3.13 -9.07
C LEU A 46 -3.80 1.61 -8.83
N GLU A 47 -4.98 1.02 -9.01
CA GLU A 47 -5.24 -0.41 -8.85
C GLU A 47 -4.40 -1.23 -9.81
N ASN A 48 -4.35 -0.85 -11.09
CA ASN A 48 -3.50 -1.50 -12.07
C ASN A 48 -2.01 -1.30 -11.75
N LEU A 49 -1.63 -0.09 -11.35
CA LEU A 49 -0.26 0.25 -11.01
C LEU A 49 0.25 -0.60 -9.84
N TRP A 50 -0.35 -0.49 -8.66
CA TRP A 50 0.08 -1.23 -7.48
C TRP A 50 -0.28 -2.72 -7.53
N GLY A 51 -1.27 -3.09 -8.33
CA GLY A 51 -1.54 -4.49 -8.69
C GLY A 51 -0.35 -5.14 -9.39
N LYS A 52 0.27 -4.44 -10.35
CA LYS A 52 1.49 -4.91 -11.05
C LYS A 52 2.70 -4.98 -10.10
N GLU A 53 2.82 -4.02 -9.19
CA GLU A 53 3.97 -3.93 -8.27
C GLU A 53 3.99 -5.03 -7.21
N SER A 54 2.89 -5.19 -6.48
CA SER A 54 2.84 -6.03 -5.27
C SER A 54 1.59 -6.88 -5.15
N GLY A 55 0.61 -6.70 -6.05
CA GLY A 55 -0.73 -7.25 -5.86
C GLY A 55 -1.42 -6.72 -4.60
N TRP A 56 -1.14 -5.47 -4.21
CA TRP A 56 -1.63 -4.83 -2.98
C TRP A 56 -1.18 -5.52 -1.68
N ASN A 57 -0.07 -6.27 -1.70
CA ASN A 57 0.48 -6.92 -0.52
C ASN A 57 1.44 -5.98 0.25
N PRO A 58 1.12 -5.56 1.50
CA PRO A 58 2.00 -4.69 2.29
C PRO A 58 3.30 -5.35 2.75
N ASN A 59 3.39 -6.68 2.65
CA ASN A 59 4.59 -7.45 2.97
C ASN A 59 5.34 -7.90 1.71
N ALA A 60 4.98 -7.41 0.51
CA ALA A 60 5.74 -7.69 -0.69
C ALA A 60 7.18 -7.20 -0.51
N GLN A 61 8.15 -8.09 -0.71
CA GLN A 61 9.57 -7.79 -0.63
C GLN A 61 10.22 -8.34 -1.89
N ASN A 62 10.94 -7.48 -2.61
CA ASN A 62 11.76 -7.94 -3.72
C ASN A 62 13.06 -8.55 -3.16
N PRO A 63 13.44 -9.79 -3.51
CA PRO A 63 14.66 -10.42 -3.00
C PRO A 63 15.95 -9.85 -3.62
N SER A 64 15.87 -9.17 -4.76
CA SER A 64 17.04 -8.63 -5.48
C SER A 64 17.22 -7.12 -5.31
N SER A 65 16.34 -6.44 -4.56
CA SER A 65 16.42 -4.99 -4.33
C SER A 65 15.85 -4.60 -2.96
N THR A 66 15.92 -3.32 -2.62
CA THR A 66 15.31 -2.78 -1.39
C THR A 66 13.80 -2.53 -1.52
N ALA A 67 13.19 -2.84 -2.67
CA ALA A 67 11.78 -2.56 -2.95
C ALA A 67 10.87 -3.32 -1.97
N TYR A 68 9.97 -2.57 -1.33
CA TYR A 68 9.11 -3.11 -0.27
C TYR A 68 7.71 -2.49 -0.26
N GLY A 69 6.73 -3.32 0.10
CA GLY A 69 5.34 -2.94 0.39
C GLY A 69 4.47 -2.76 -0.85
N ILE A 70 3.26 -2.25 -0.62
CA ILE A 70 2.25 -2.00 -1.67
C ILE A 70 2.84 -1.22 -2.86
N PRO A 71 3.54 -0.08 -2.66
CA PRO A 71 4.07 0.70 -3.77
C PRO A 71 5.43 0.21 -4.29
N GLN A 72 6.02 -0.83 -3.68
CA GLN A 72 7.35 -1.36 -4.01
C GLN A 72 8.49 -0.32 -3.97
N PHE A 73 8.46 0.57 -2.97
CA PHE A 73 9.46 1.62 -2.81
C PHE A 73 10.83 1.10 -2.37
N LEU A 74 11.87 1.62 -3.03
CA LEU A 74 13.25 1.51 -2.56
C LEU A 74 13.45 2.33 -1.28
N ASP A 75 14.49 2.00 -0.51
CA ASP A 75 14.81 2.71 0.74
C ASP A 75 15.04 4.22 0.52
N SER A 76 15.61 4.59 -0.64
CA SER A 76 15.78 5.99 -1.03
C SER A 76 14.45 6.70 -1.31
N THR A 77 13.46 6.01 -1.88
CA THR A 77 12.16 6.58 -2.24
C THR A 77 11.33 6.90 -0.98
N TRP A 78 11.40 6.06 0.05
CA TRP A 78 10.73 6.31 1.34
C TRP A 78 11.06 7.68 1.93
N GLY A 79 12.33 8.09 1.86
CA GLY A 79 12.80 9.37 2.40
C GLY A 79 12.11 10.59 1.77
N GLY A 80 11.71 10.51 0.50
CA GLY A 80 11.03 11.60 -0.21
C GLY A 80 9.57 11.81 0.17
N THR A 81 8.95 10.84 0.87
CA THR A 81 7.53 10.88 1.24
C THR A 81 7.26 11.57 2.58
N GLY A 82 8.30 11.78 3.40
CA GLY A 82 8.13 12.19 4.80
C GLY A 82 7.58 11.11 5.73
N ILE A 83 7.32 9.90 5.23
CA ILE A 83 6.84 8.74 6.00
C ILE A 83 7.98 7.72 6.12
N ALA A 84 8.33 7.37 7.35
CA ALA A 84 9.32 6.32 7.61
C ALA A 84 8.86 4.97 7.03
N LYS A 85 9.81 4.20 6.47
CA LYS A 85 9.57 2.84 5.96
C LYS A 85 8.85 2.00 7.01
N THR A 86 7.77 1.34 6.62
CA THR A 86 6.83 0.69 7.54
C THR A 86 6.12 -0.49 6.92
N SER A 87 5.74 -1.48 7.74
CA SER A 87 4.91 -2.63 7.37
C SER A 87 3.40 -2.38 7.50
N ASP A 88 2.99 -1.19 7.97
CA ASP A 88 1.59 -0.79 8.05
C ASP A 88 1.08 -0.38 6.65
N GLY A 89 0.26 -1.24 6.03
CA GLY A 89 -0.24 -1.04 4.67
C GLY A 89 -0.96 0.30 4.45
N TYR A 90 -1.69 0.82 5.44
CA TYR A 90 -2.37 2.11 5.31
C TYR A 90 -1.37 3.28 5.20
N ARG A 91 -0.30 3.23 5.99
CA ARG A 91 0.79 4.20 5.90
C ARG A 91 1.60 4.05 4.61
N GLN A 92 1.72 2.83 4.08
CA GLN A 92 2.33 2.62 2.75
C GLN A 92 1.49 3.26 1.64
N ILE A 93 0.15 3.16 1.72
CA ILE A 93 -0.76 3.83 0.77
C ILE A 93 -0.60 5.34 0.85
N ASP A 94 -0.58 5.91 2.07
CA ASP A 94 -0.37 7.35 2.25
C ASP A 94 0.96 7.81 1.63
N ALA A 95 2.04 7.07 1.89
CA ALA A 95 3.36 7.37 1.32
C ALA A 95 3.37 7.25 -0.21
N GLY A 96 2.72 6.21 -0.73
CA GLY A 96 2.56 5.96 -2.16
C GLY A 96 1.83 7.10 -2.86
N LEU A 97 0.72 7.59 -2.29
CA LEU A 97 -0.06 8.69 -2.86
C LEU A 97 0.71 10.01 -2.83
N ILE A 98 1.45 10.31 -1.76
CA ILE A 98 2.32 11.51 -1.67
C ILE A 98 3.37 11.51 -2.78
N TYR A 99 4.04 10.37 -2.98
CA TYR A 99 5.04 10.22 -4.03
C TYR A 99 4.44 10.39 -5.43
N ILE A 100 3.29 9.73 -5.68
CA ILE A 100 2.59 9.82 -6.97
C ILE A 100 2.20 11.26 -7.28
N ASP A 101 1.61 11.97 -6.32
CA ASP A 101 1.25 13.38 -6.46
C ASP A 101 2.48 14.24 -6.78
N THR A 102 3.55 14.09 -5.99
CA THR A 102 4.77 14.89 -6.14
C THR A 102 5.47 14.65 -7.48
N ARG A 103 5.51 13.39 -7.95
CA ARG A 103 6.34 12.98 -9.10
C ARG A 103 5.58 12.99 -10.43
N TYR A 104 4.29 12.66 -10.37
CA TYR A 104 3.44 12.41 -11.54
C TYR A 104 2.15 13.25 -11.55
N GLY A 105 1.81 13.91 -10.44
CA GLY A 105 0.61 14.74 -10.28
C GLY A 105 -0.69 13.95 -10.09
N SER A 106 -0.75 12.68 -10.52
CA SER A 106 -1.95 11.84 -10.38
C SER A 106 -1.63 10.35 -10.54
N PRO A 107 -2.44 9.44 -9.96
CA PRO A 107 -2.36 8.01 -10.24
C PRO A 107 -2.41 7.66 -11.73
N CYS A 108 -3.27 8.31 -12.52
CA CYS A 108 -3.30 8.07 -13.96
C CYS A 108 -2.05 8.60 -14.68
N GLY A 109 -1.46 9.71 -14.21
CA GLY A 109 -0.14 10.17 -14.68
C GLY A 109 0.96 9.14 -14.42
N ALA A 110 0.99 8.57 -13.22
CA ALA A 110 1.95 7.52 -12.84
C ALA A 110 1.74 6.24 -13.65
N TRP A 111 0.49 5.79 -13.83
CA TRP A 111 0.18 4.61 -14.63
C TRP A 111 0.55 4.78 -16.10
N GLY A 112 0.29 5.94 -16.69
CA GLY A 112 0.72 6.26 -18.06
C GLY A 112 2.24 6.23 -18.22
N HIS A 113 2.98 6.73 -17.23
CA HIS A 113 4.43 6.64 -17.19
C HIS A 113 4.91 5.18 -17.10
N SER A 114 4.36 4.40 -16.15
CA SER A 114 4.71 2.97 -15.95
C SER A 114 4.49 2.13 -17.20
N GLN A 115 3.42 2.38 -17.95
CA GLN A 115 3.18 1.69 -19.23
C GLN A 115 4.21 2.05 -20.30
N SER A 116 4.73 3.28 -20.28
CA SER A 116 5.67 3.78 -21.29
C SER A 116 7.12 3.37 -21.01
N THR A 117 7.52 3.34 -19.74
CA THR A 117 8.93 3.15 -19.32
C THR A 117 9.19 1.82 -18.60
N GLY A 118 8.13 1.16 -18.15
CA GLY A 118 8.19 -0.05 -17.34
C GLY A 118 8.24 0.20 -15.83
N TRP A 119 8.44 1.44 -15.38
CA TRP A 119 8.63 1.84 -13.97
C TRP A 119 7.90 3.15 -13.64
N TYR A 120 7.70 3.43 -12.36
CA TYR A 120 7.19 4.70 -11.82
C TYR A 120 7.90 5.03 -10.48
#